data_AF-A0A947MWN4-F1
#
_entry.id   AF-A0A947MWN4-F1
#
_cell.length_a   1.000
_cell.length_b   1.000
_cell.length_c   1.000
_cell.angle_alpha   90.00
_cell.angle_beta   90.00
_cell.angle_gamma   90.00
#
_symmetry.space_group_name_H-M   'P 1'
#
loop_
_entity.id
_entity.type
_entity.pdbx_description
1 polymer ?
#
loop_
_entity_poly.entity_id
_entity_poly.type
_entity_poly.pdbx_seq_one_letter_code
_entity_poly.pdbx_strand_id
1 'polypeptide(L)'
;MSSATDVNRLATKSSNDKIVGGDGSSLMGDYERELQCKFLNDKCMERLTGIMQASPLYTEKDLDLERRGLKMFEEKMQTEELKQSYENTPALKSELDAAEQEFNRQMGRARANNWITDNTLKYWTNKLSSKNYHWSQKVQFIYDKLPHLVSNWEKMTNDIKKIKDEIKKDPTLKNIPAVNIVETGKGLKKFTDWRNAISEALGIIEATKRGRTELFKEAKQILSSAVKKDVLSSHKVGEWLHRIFESNAPVELIRKFVQGSDDKSLKGLIGRWTMVRERYDKIEIKRVKVGTPRSFSFVKTEKFLDWHYSKRLAYVEEAEKRFTDIEKENPLILDIRRELDCEDWATAAHLIGKAENELVSEKDKEKLKSLKRYLKEHQTTGISGSATFEEEGEDPHAELERLLSILPSSLQSLYRKSIHAGKFKCLSSIMYNRVWCHEKGRVLDDNKEEEMRQHATEDTRTRLEEGDNKDQHVATDVDSYKEPSIRSYSYTGINKSQTLFVSSTGHDALVAKMHQEDSYLFRYWTTLIPDGVDYGTHSYVVNNINYKIKSCLRKIESPKASVASKPSPSKSAGATSYAMSS
;
A
#
# COMPACT_ATOMS: atom_id res chain seq x y z
N MET A 1 -32.19 61.65 -7.40
CA MET A 1 -33.53 62.02 -7.93
C MET A 1 -34.19 60.70 -8.29
N SER A 2 -35.12 60.16 -7.50
CA SER A 2 -36.53 60.59 -7.36
C SER A 2 -37.26 60.53 -8.70
N SER A 3 -38.40 59.83 -8.86
CA SER A 3 -39.31 59.24 -7.86
C SER A 3 -40.09 58.02 -8.39
N ALA A 4 -40.92 57.42 -7.52
CA ALA A 4 -42.08 56.57 -7.85
C ALA A 4 -43.07 57.30 -8.82
N THR A 5 -44.15 56.74 -9.40
CA THR A 5 -45.11 55.62 -9.09
C THR A 5 -45.91 55.33 -10.40
N ASP A 6 -46.73 54.27 -10.62
CA ASP A 6 -46.91 52.89 -10.10
C ASP A 6 -48.22 52.30 -10.76
N VAL A 7 -48.68 51.10 -10.35
CA VAL A 7 -50.06 50.55 -10.46
C VAL A 7 -50.49 49.82 -11.77
N ASN A 8 -51.17 48.68 -11.54
CA ASN A 8 -52.08 47.90 -12.42
C ASN A 8 -51.55 47.00 -13.56
N ARG A 9 -51.44 45.69 -13.25
CA ARG A 9 -52.38 44.68 -13.82
C ARG A 9 -52.42 43.39 -12.98
N LEU A 10 -53.62 43.07 -12.46
CA LEU A 10 -53.96 41.82 -11.79
C LEU A 10 -55.13 41.14 -12.53
N ALA A 11 -55.29 39.84 -12.29
CA ALA A 11 -56.28 38.94 -12.90
C ALA A 11 -56.05 38.64 -14.41
N THR A 12 -56.17 37.41 -14.91
CA THR A 12 -56.79 36.19 -14.37
C THR A 12 -55.97 34.94 -14.74
N LYS A 13 -55.94 33.92 -13.86
CA LYS A 13 -56.04 32.52 -14.30
C LYS A 13 -56.59 31.63 -13.19
N SER A 14 -57.59 30.85 -13.58
CA SER A 14 -58.49 30.07 -12.73
C SER A 14 -57.79 29.10 -11.79
N SER A 15 -58.31 29.01 -10.56
CA SER A 15 -58.20 27.82 -9.72
C SER A 15 -58.67 26.58 -10.49
N ASN A 16 -58.06 25.43 -10.19
CA ASN A 16 -58.73 24.14 -10.33
C ASN A 16 -58.11 23.18 -9.32
N ASP A 17 -58.55 23.31 -8.07
CA ASP A 17 -58.08 22.50 -6.96
C ASP A 17 -58.49 21.04 -7.13
N LYS A 18 -57.50 20.18 -7.43
CA LYS A 18 -57.52 18.80 -6.95
C LYS A 18 -56.65 18.74 -5.69
N ILE A 19 -57.30 18.91 -4.55
CA ILE A 19 -56.75 18.53 -3.25
C ILE A 19 -56.62 17.00 -3.25
N VAL A 20 -55.46 16.51 -3.70
CA VAL A 20 -54.98 15.17 -3.31
C VAL A 20 -54.45 15.35 -1.89
N GLY A 21 -55.01 14.60 -0.94
CA GLY A 21 -54.55 14.63 0.44
C GLY A 21 -53.11 14.16 0.53
N GLY A 22 -52.17 15.11 0.62
CA GLY A 22 -50.78 14.85 0.94
C GLY A 22 -50.67 14.51 2.41
N ASP A 23 -50.10 13.35 2.72
CA ASP A 23 -50.00 12.84 4.08
C ASP A 23 -49.06 13.70 4.94
N GLY A 24 -49.64 14.47 5.86
CA GLY A 24 -48.90 15.40 6.73
C GLY A 24 -47.91 14.71 7.67
N SER A 25 -48.00 13.38 7.84
CA SER A 25 -47.02 12.62 8.61
C SER A 25 -45.67 12.50 7.91
N SER A 26 -45.62 12.51 6.56
CA SER A 26 -44.37 12.39 5.80
C SER A 26 -43.49 13.63 6.00
N LEU A 27 -44.08 14.83 5.90
CA LEU A 27 -43.36 16.09 6.03
C LEU A 27 -42.81 16.33 7.45
N MET A 28 -43.52 15.88 8.49
CA MET A 28 -43.02 15.86 9.87
C MET A 28 -41.81 14.93 10.02
N GLY A 29 -41.91 13.69 9.52
CA GLY A 29 -40.84 12.70 9.65
C GLY A 29 -39.56 13.06 8.91
N ASP A 30 -39.68 13.71 7.74
CA ASP A 30 -38.52 14.22 7.01
C ASP A 30 -37.85 15.41 7.73
N TYR A 31 -38.64 16.33 8.30
CA TYR A 31 -38.11 17.46 9.08
C TYR A 31 -37.41 17.03 10.38
N GLU A 32 -37.97 16.06 11.11
CA GLU A 32 -37.33 15.49 12.30
C GLU A 32 -36.01 14.78 11.95
N ARG A 33 -35.97 14.05 10.82
CA ARG A 33 -34.75 13.42 10.32
C ARG A 33 -33.68 14.43 9.91
N GLU A 34 -34.06 15.56 9.32
CA GLU A 34 -33.13 16.63 8.92
C GLU A 34 -32.45 17.25 10.15
N LEU A 35 -33.24 17.59 11.17
CA LEU A 35 -32.76 18.05 12.48
C LEU A 35 -31.83 17.02 13.15
N GLN A 36 -32.17 15.73 13.08
CA GLN A 36 -31.34 14.67 13.67
C GLN A 36 -30.00 14.50 12.93
N CYS A 37 -30.00 14.52 11.60
CA CYS A 37 -28.78 14.46 10.78
C CYS A 37 -27.87 15.65 11.07
N LYS A 38 -28.40 16.87 11.07
CA LYS A 38 -27.64 18.08 11.37
C LYS A 38 -27.01 18.06 12.77
N PHE A 39 -27.81 17.70 13.78
CA PHE A 39 -27.32 17.56 15.16
C PHE A 39 -26.18 16.53 15.28
N LEU A 40 -26.28 15.39 14.59
CA LEU A 40 -25.22 14.39 14.59
C LEU A 40 -23.97 14.86 13.83
N ASN A 41 -24.11 15.57 12.70
CA ASN A 41 -22.98 16.16 11.99
C ASN A 41 -22.23 17.17 12.89
N ASP A 42 -22.94 18.12 13.49
CA ASP A 42 -22.36 19.08 14.44
C ASP A 42 -21.62 18.38 15.59
N LYS A 43 -22.19 17.30 16.14
CA LYS A 43 -21.57 16.50 17.21
C LYS A 43 -20.35 15.69 16.77
N CYS A 44 -20.32 15.18 15.54
CA CYS A 44 -19.13 14.57 14.95
C CYS A 44 -18.04 15.62 14.74
N MET A 45 -18.37 16.76 14.13
CA MET A 45 -17.45 17.85 13.87
C MET A 45 -16.84 18.45 15.14
N GLU A 46 -17.63 18.61 16.22
CA GLU A 46 -17.14 19.01 17.53
C GLU A 46 -16.07 18.04 18.07
N ARG A 47 -16.35 16.73 18.03
CA ARG A 47 -15.40 15.70 18.50
C ARG A 47 -14.12 15.66 17.64
N LEU A 48 -14.25 15.68 16.31
CA LEU A 48 -13.10 15.66 15.38
C LEU A 48 -12.23 16.91 15.52
N THR A 49 -12.85 18.08 15.73
CA THR A 49 -12.11 19.32 16.03
C THR A 49 -11.35 19.21 17.34
N GLY A 50 -11.95 18.58 18.37
CA GLY A 50 -11.27 18.26 19.63
C GLY A 50 -10.08 17.30 19.47
N ILE A 51 -10.17 16.33 18.56
CA ILE A 51 -9.04 15.42 18.21
C ILE A 51 -7.93 16.19 17.49
N MET A 52 -8.27 17.04 16.51
CA MET A 52 -7.31 17.88 15.80
C MET A 52 -6.50 18.78 16.74
N GLN A 53 -7.15 19.34 17.76
CA GLN A 53 -6.48 20.19 18.75
C GLN A 53 -5.61 19.38 19.74
N ALA A 54 -5.89 18.08 19.91
CA ALA A 54 -5.20 17.22 20.86
C ALA A 54 -3.93 16.54 20.30
N SER A 55 -3.86 16.23 19.00
CA SER A 55 -2.72 15.51 18.41
C SER A 55 -2.17 16.14 17.12
N PRO A 56 -0.85 16.44 17.01
CA PRO A 56 -0.20 16.88 15.77
C PRO A 56 -0.21 15.83 14.62
N LEU A 57 -0.67 14.60 14.88
CA LEU A 57 -0.95 13.64 13.82
C LEU A 57 -2.11 14.09 12.94
N TYR A 58 -3.13 14.70 13.53
CA TYR A 58 -4.34 15.13 12.86
C TYR A 58 -4.23 16.61 12.49
N THR A 59 -4.56 16.96 11.26
CA THR A 59 -4.30 18.29 10.68
C THR A 59 -5.57 18.93 10.13
N GLU A 60 -5.51 20.21 9.83
CA GLU A 60 -6.58 20.95 9.16
C GLU A 60 -7.02 20.30 7.84
N LYS A 61 -6.08 19.69 7.10
CA LYS A 61 -6.39 18.92 5.88
C LYS A 61 -7.23 17.67 6.19
N ASP A 62 -6.93 16.98 7.29
CA ASP A 62 -7.68 15.81 7.73
C ASP A 62 -9.10 16.23 8.17
N LEU A 63 -9.22 17.32 8.94
CA LEU A 63 -10.52 17.85 9.36
C LEU A 63 -11.39 18.28 8.18
N ASP A 64 -10.81 18.92 7.16
CA ASP A 64 -11.54 19.32 5.95
C ASP A 64 -12.03 18.13 5.12
N LEU A 65 -11.35 16.97 5.18
CA LEU A 65 -11.80 15.74 4.52
C LEU A 65 -12.97 15.11 5.28
N GLU A 66 -12.85 14.93 6.60
CA GLU A 66 -13.96 14.41 7.41
C GLU A 66 -15.19 15.33 7.34
N ARG A 67 -15.00 16.65 7.35
CA ARG A 67 -16.09 17.64 7.18
C ARG A 67 -16.86 17.45 5.87
N ARG A 68 -16.17 17.13 4.77
CA ARG A 68 -16.82 16.85 3.47
C ARG A 68 -17.62 15.55 3.52
N GLY A 69 -17.08 14.51 4.15
CA GLY A 69 -17.78 13.23 4.36
C GLY A 69 -19.06 13.42 5.16
N LEU A 70 -18.96 14.02 6.35
CA LEU A 70 -20.09 14.23 7.25
C LEU A 70 -21.16 15.16 6.65
N LYS A 71 -20.76 16.24 5.95
CA LYS A 71 -21.69 17.12 5.22
C LYS A 71 -22.45 16.37 4.13
N MET A 72 -21.81 15.42 3.44
CA MET A 72 -22.50 14.58 2.45
C MET A 72 -23.56 13.66 3.10
N PHE A 73 -23.32 13.16 4.32
CA PHE A 73 -24.29 12.34 5.03
C PHE A 73 -25.46 13.16 5.58
N GLU A 74 -25.23 14.41 5.99
CA GLU A 74 -26.29 15.38 6.30
C GLU A 74 -27.16 15.64 5.05
N GLU A 75 -26.54 16.02 3.92
CA GLU A 75 -27.23 16.29 2.65
C GLU A 75 -27.98 15.08 2.08
N LYS A 76 -27.49 13.86 2.34
CA LYS A 76 -28.13 12.60 1.92
C LYS A 76 -29.02 11.97 3.00
N MET A 77 -29.24 12.65 4.13
CA MET A 77 -30.11 12.20 5.23
C MET A 77 -29.72 10.83 5.82
N GLN A 78 -28.42 10.49 5.82
CA GLN A 78 -27.89 9.19 6.23
C GLN A 78 -27.59 9.15 7.73
N THR A 79 -28.65 9.16 8.54
CA THR A 79 -28.57 9.29 10.00
C THR A 79 -27.74 8.18 10.68
N GLU A 80 -27.83 6.94 10.23
CA GLU A 80 -27.05 5.82 10.82
C GLU A 80 -25.55 5.93 10.53
N GLU A 81 -25.16 6.43 9.35
CA GLU A 81 -23.75 6.65 9.01
C GLU A 81 -23.14 7.74 9.93
N LEU A 82 -23.91 8.80 10.21
CA LEU A 82 -23.51 9.84 11.15
C LEU A 82 -23.40 9.34 12.60
N LYS A 83 -24.32 8.48 13.05
CA LYS A 83 -24.19 7.81 14.37
C LYS A 83 -22.94 6.93 14.42
N GLN A 84 -22.70 6.13 13.38
CA GLN A 84 -21.52 5.25 13.33
C GLN A 84 -20.22 6.05 13.33
N SER A 85 -20.14 7.15 12.59
CA SER A 85 -19.02 8.10 12.67
C SER A 85 -18.83 8.65 14.09
N TYR A 86 -19.93 9.05 14.75
CA TYR A 86 -19.90 9.56 16.13
C TYR A 86 -19.37 8.51 17.13
N GLU A 87 -19.84 7.28 17.02
CA GLU A 87 -19.47 6.13 17.86
C GLU A 87 -18.04 5.66 17.64
N ASN A 88 -17.51 5.74 16.40
CA ASN A 88 -16.14 5.37 16.06
C ASN A 88 -15.10 6.44 16.42
N THR A 89 -15.51 7.71 16.57
CA THR A 89 -14.59 8.83 16.84
C THR A 89 -13.67 8.63 18.07
N PRO A 90 -14.12 8.05 19.21
CA PRO A 90 -13.25 7.71 20.33
C PRO A 90 -12.18 6.65 20.01
N ALA A 91 -12.48 5.67 19.17
CA ALA A 91 -11.52 4.65 18.75
C ALA A 91 -10.42 5.25 17.88
N LEU A 92 -10.79 6.11 16.92
CA LEU A 92 -9.84 6.89 16.12
C LEU A 92 -8.93 7.75 17.01
N LYS A 93 -9.49 8.44 18.02
CA LYS A 93 -8.68 9.19 18.99
C LYS A 93 -7.65 8.29 19.68
N SER A 94 -8.09 7.13 20.18
CA SER A 94 -7.20 6.21 20.89
C SER A 94 -6.07 5.66 20.00
N GLU A 95 -6.33 5.44 18.71
CA GLU A 95 -5.30 5.02 17.73
C GLU A 95 -4.26 6.13 17.51
N LEU A 96 -4.71 7.38 17.36
CA LEU A 96 -3.84 8.55 17.20
C LEU A 96 -2.99 8.79 18.45
N ASP A 97 -3.61 8.83 19.64
CA ASP A 97 -2.92 9.01 20.92
C ASP A 97 -1.84 7.92 21.13
N ALA A 98 -2.14 6.66 20.79
CA ALA A 98 -1.19 5.55 20.88
C ALA A 98 -0.04 5.67 19.87
N ALA A 99 -0.33 6.04 18.62
CA ALA A 99 0.70 6.25 17.60
C ALA A 99 1.64 7.41 17.95
N GLU A 100 1.10 8.50 18.50
CA GLU A 100 1.91 9.63 18.95
C GLU A 100 2.81 9.26 20.15
N GLN A 101 2.28 8.52 21.12
CA GLN A 101 3.08 7.98 22.22
C GLN A 101 4.21 7.08 21.71
N GLU A 102 3.94 6.21 20.74
CA GLU A 102 4.95 5.32 20.17
C GLU A 102 6.03 6.09 19.38
N PHE A 103 5.64 7.10 18.60
CA PHE A 103 6.59 8.02 17.95
C PHE A 103 7.50 8.70 18.98
N ASN A 104 6.91 9.32 20.01
CA ASN A 104 7.65 10.04 21.04
C ASN A 104 8.56 9.11 21.85
N ARG A 105 8.12 7.88 22.14
CA ARG A 105 8.92 6.84 22.81
C ARG A 105 10.13 6.43 21.98
N GLN A 106 9.94 6.13 20.68
CA GLN A 106 11.03 5.73 19.79
C GLN A 106 12.03 6.86 19.54
N MET A 107 11.54 8.07 19.25
CA MET A 107 12.38 9.24 19.00
C MET A 107 13.10 9.70 20.27
N GLY A 108 12.44 9.65 21.43
CA GLY A 108 13.02 9.90 22.74
C GLY A 108 14.13 8.89 23.08
N ARG A 109 13.90 7.59 22.86
CA ARG A 109 14.95 6.55 23.00
C ARG A 109 16.15 6.83 22.09
N ALA A 110 15.91 7.16 20.82
CA ALA A 110 16.99 7.44 19.86
C ALA A 110 17.81 8.68 20.26
N ARG A 111 17.16 9.72 20.79
CA ARG A 111 17.84 10.92 21.33
C ARG A 111 18.65 10.59 22.59
N ALA A 112 18.05 9.93 23.58
CA ALA A 112 18.67 9.60 24.86
C ALA A 112 19.94 8.72 24.71
N ASN A 113 19.95 7.83 23.71
CA ASN A 113 21.10 6.99 23.38
C ASN A 113 22.08 7.64 22.38
N ASN A 114 21.90 8.93 22.04
CA ASN A 114 22.71 9.69 21.09
C ASN A 114 22.81 9.04 19.68
N TRP A 115 21.76 8.34 19.25
CA TRP A 115 21.67 7.78 17.90
C TRP A 115 21.28 8.82 16.84
N ILE A 116 20.60 9.88 17.28
CA ILE A 116 20.20 11.02 16.47
C ILE A 116 20.56 12.34 17.15
N THR A 117 20.66 13.40 16.35
CA THR A 117 20.85 14.77 16.85
C THR A 117 19.50 15.46 17.09
N ASP A 118 19.50 16.53 17.87
CA ASP A 118 18.32 17.39 18.07
C ASP A 118 17.76 17.97 16.76
N ASN A 119 18.62 18.24 15.77
CA ASN A 119 18.20 18.65 14.44
C ASN A 119 17.44 17.54 13.69
N THR A 120 17.89 16.29 13.83
CA THR A 120 17.21 15.11 13.28
C THR A 120 15.87 14.88 13.97
N LEU A 121 15.81 15.01 15.31
CA LEU A 121 14.56 14.94 16.08
C LEU A 121 13.56 16.02 15.63
N LYS A 122 14.00 17.27 15.52
CA LYS A 122 13.18 18.39 15.04
C LYS A 122 12.68 18.18 13.61
N TYR A 123 13.52 17.64 12.71
CA TYR A 123 13.11 17.30 11.34
C TYR A 123 11.94 16.29 11.32
N TRP A 124 12.04 15.19 12.08
CA TRP A 124 10.98 14.17 12.11
C TRP A 124 9.72 14.66 12.83
N THR A 125 9.87 15.45 13.90
CA THR A 125 8.74 16.06 14.62
C THR A 125 7.97 17.02 13.69
N ASN A 126 8.66 17.92 12.99
CA ASN A 126 8.06 18.81 11.99
C ASN A 126 7.39 18.04 10.83
N LYS A 127 7.96 16.88 10.46
CA LYS A 127 7.38 16.02 9.41
C LYS A 127 6.09 15.33 9.90
N LEU A 128 6.03 14.97 11.18
CA LEU A 128 4.82 14.45 11.82
C LEU A 128 3.73 15.52 11.88
N SER A 129 4.07 16.75 12.26
CA SER A 129 3.14 17.89 12.28
C SER A 129 2.81 18.47 10.90
N SER A 130 3.23 17.83 9.80
CA SER A 130 3.04 18.37 8.44
C SER A 130 1.65 18.09 7.88
N LYS A 131 0.97 19.14 7.39
CA LYS A 131 -0.28 19.05 6.61
C LYS A 131 -0.16 18.38 5.23
N ASN A 132 1.06 18.06 4.81
CA ASN A 132 1.31 17.39 3.53
C ASN A 132 1.03 15.88 3.59
N TYR A 133 0.90 15.31 4.80
CA TYR A 133 0.63 13.89 5.02
C TYR A 133 -0.68 13.74 5.79
N HIS A 134 -1.53 12.83 5.35
CA HIS A 134 -2.77 12.47 6.05
C HIS A 134 -2.43 11.75 7.37
N TRP A 135 -3.28 11.86 8.40
CA TRP A 135 -3.03 11.25 9.71
C TRP A 135 -2.68 9.75 9.59
N SER A 136 -3.40 9.02 8.74
CA SER A 136 -3.21 7.57 8.57
C SER A 136 -1.87 7.20 7.93
N GLN A 137 -1.30 8.08 7.08
CA GLN A 137 0.04 7.90 6.51
C GLN A 137 1.14 8.08 7.57
N LYS A 138 0.87 8.89 8.60
CA LYS A 138 1.78 9.11 9.74
C LYS A 138 1.74 7.92 10.69
N VAL A 139 0.55 7.43 11.03
CA VAL A 139 0.35 6.19 11.82
C VAL A 139 1.07 5.03 11.13
N GLN A 140 0.88 4.85 9.82
CA GLN A 140 1.61 3.83 9.06
C GLN A 140 3.13 4.02 9.13
N PHE A 141 3.64 5.25 9.00
CA PHE A 141 5.07 5.52 9.12
C PHE A 141 5.61 5.13 10.51
N ILE A 142 4.86 5.40 11.58
CA ILE A 142 5.25 5.13 12.96
C ILE A 142 5.39 3.62 13.22
N TYR A 143 4.41 2.82 12.81
CA TYR A 143 4.46 1.38 13.07
C TYR A 143 5.32 0.62 12.04
N ASP A 144 5.23 0.94 10.73
CA ASP A 144 5.87 0.13 9.69
C ASP A 144 7.32 0.54 9.38
N LYS A 145 7.69 1.81 9.57
CA LYS A 145 8.93 2.40 8.99
C LYS A 145 9.87 2.97 10.03
N LEU A 146 9.35 3.61 11.09
CA LEU A 146 10.15 4.19 12.16
C LEU A 146 11.03 3.16 12.93
N PRO A 147 10.56 1.94 13.28
CA PRO A 147 11.38 0.97 14.01
C PRO A 147 12.65 0.59 13.25
N HIS A 148 12.52 0.42 11.93
CA HIS A 148 13.66 0.12 11.05
C HIS A 148 14.61 1.31 10.92
N LEU A 149 14.12 2.55 10.91
CA LEU A 149 14.97 3.75 10.92
C LEU A 149 15.75 3.87 12.23
N VAL A 150 15.09 3.66 13.37
CA VAL A 150 15.71 3.72 14.71
C VAL A 150 16.78 2.64 14.87
N SER A 151 16.48 1.39 14.48
CA SER A 151 17.46 0.30 14.48
C SER A 151 18.66 0.58 13.57
N ASN A 152 18.43 1.22 12.42
CA ASN A 152 19.49 1.64 11.51
C ASN A 152 20.39 2.75 12.11
N TRP A 153 19.82 3.70 12.86
CA TRP A 153 20.59 4.72 13.58
C TRP A 153 21.40 4.11 14.73
N GLU A 154 20.80 3.22 15.53
CA GLU A 154 21.50 2.44 16.56
C GLU A 154 22.71 1.69 16.00
N LYS A 155 22.51 0.91 14.92
CA LYS A 155 23.58 0.16 14.26
C LYS A 155 24.67 1.07 13.69
N MET A 156 24.29 2.21 13.11
CA MET A 156 25.24 3.20 12.60
C MET A 156 26.10 3.80 13.72
N THR A 157 25.50 4.20 14.84
CA THR A 157 26.21 4.75 16.00
C THR A 157 27.13 3.71 16.66
N ASN A 158 26.67 2.47 16.77
CA ASN A 158 27.48 1.36 17.29
C ASN A 158 28.70 1.06 16.39
N ASP A 159 28.54 1.08 15.06
CA ASP A 159 29.65 0.88 14.13
C ASP A 159 30.64 2.08 14.13
N ILE A 160 30.15 3.32 14.26
CA ILE A 160 31.03 4.50 14.48
C ILE A 160 31.80 4.37 15.79
N LYS A 161 31.17 3.88 16.86
CA LYS A 161 31.82 3.64 18.15
C LYS A 161 32.94 2.60 18.02
N LYS A 162 32.70 1.47 17.32
CA LYS A 162 33.74 0.47 17.02
C LYS A 162 34.95 1.11 16.33
N ILE A 163 34.72 1.90 15.27
CA ILE A 163 35.80 2.60 14.55
C ILE A 163 36.60 3.50 15.51
N LYS A 164 35.92 4.30 16.35
CA LYS A 164 36.57 5.16 17.36
C LYS A 164 37.34 4.37 18.42
N ASP A 165 36.86 3.19 18.81
CA ASP A 165 37.55 2.34 19.78
C ASP A 165 38.75 1.59 19.18
N GLU A 166 38.73 1.27 17.89
CA GLU A 166 39.91 0.77 17.17
C GLU A 166 40.98 1.86 16.97
N ILE A 167 40.57 3.09 16.64
CA ILE A 167 41.45 4.28 16.58
C ILE A 167 42.18 4.54 17.91
N LYS A 168 41.55 4.24 19.06
CA LYS A 168 42.21 4.37 20.38
C LYS A 168 43.30 3.31 20.59
N LYS A 169 43.13 2.11 20.02
CA LYS A 169 44.11 1.02 20.10
C LYS A 169 45.29 1.24 19.17
N ASP A 170 45.01 1.75 17.97
CA ASP A 170 46.00 2.11 16.95
C ASP A 170 45.71 3.51 16.39
N PRO A 171 46.39 4.55 16.91
CA PRO A 171 46.24 5.92 16.42
C PRO A 171 46.62 6.12 14.95
N THR A 172 47.42 5.21 14.34
CA THR A 172 47.83 5.34 12.94
C THR A 172 46.65 5.14 11.97
N LEU A 173 45.59 4.45 12.40
CA LEU A 173 44.36 4.26 11.63
C LEU A 173 43.69 5.58 11.23
N LYS A 174 43.90 6.68 11.97
CA LYS A 174 43.40 8.02 11.60
C LYS A 174 43.92 8.50 10.24
N ASN A 175 45.12 8.08 9.85
CA ASN A 175 45.74 8.48 8.58
C ASN A 175 45.09 7.77 7.37
N ILE A 176 44.26 6.76 7.60
CA ILE A 176 43.53 6.04 6.54
C ILE A 176 42.36 6.93 6.06
N PRO A 177 42.28 7.31 4.77
CA PRO A 177 41.28 8.27 4.31
C PRO A 177 39.83 7.90 4.61
N ALA A 178 39.46 6.62 4.48
CA ALA A 178 38.10 6.14 4.78
C ALA A 178 37.74 6.29 6.27
N VAL A 179 38.71 6.10 7.17
CA VAL A 179 38.54 6.25 8.63
C VAL A 179 38.38 7.73 8.98
N ASN A 180 39.23 8.59 8.44
CA ASN A 180 39.15 10.05 8.63
C ASN A 180 37.82 10.65 8.14
N ILE A 181 37.26 10.14 7.03
CA ILE A 181 35.94 10.57 6.53
C ILE A 181 34.83 10.27 7.56
N VAL A 182 34.89 9.13 8.26
CA VAL A 182 33.92 8.76 9.30
C VAL A 182 34.17 9.54 10.59
N GLU A 183 35.42 9.81 10.97
CA GLU A 183 35.75 10.61 12.15
C GLU A 183 35.30 12.07 12.01
N THR A 184 35.52 12.68 10.84
CA THR A 184 35.16 14.08 10.55
C THR A 184 33.73 14.27 10.05
N GLY A 185 33.08 13.23 9.54
CA GLY A 185 31.79 13.31 8.85
C GLY A 185 31.81 14.12 7.54
N LYS A 186 33.00 14.51 7.04
CA LYS A 186 33.13 15.50 5.96
C LYS A 186 32.54 14.97 4.65
N GLY A 187 31.50 15.66 4.17
CA GLY A 187 30.82 15.34 2.91
C GLY A 187 29.69 14.30 3.02
N LEU A 188 29.48 13.68 4.18
CA LEU A 188 28.45 12.66 4.39
C LEU A 188 27.10 13.31 4.72
N LYS A 189 26.17 13.35 3.76
CA LYS A 189 24.87 14.04 3.92
C LYS A 189 23.70 13.07 4.15
N LYS A 190 23.67 11.94 3.43
CA LYS A 190 22.59 10.94 3.52
C LYS A 190 23.04 9.74 4.34
N PHE A 191 22.08 9.00 4.89
CA PHE A 191 22.31 7.75 5.62
C PHE A 191 23.07 6.71 4.76
N THR A 192 22.79 6.64 3.46
CA THR A 192 23.52 5.78 2.50
C THR A 192 25.00 6.10 2.42
N ASP A 193 25.34 7.39 2.43
CA ASP A 193 26.73 7.88 2.35
C ASP A 193 27.48 7.47 3.62
N TRP A 194 26.86 7.71 4.78
CA TRP A 194 27.35 7.27 6.08
C TRP A 194 27.55 5.76 6.15
N ARG A 195 26.55 4.95 5.79
CA ARG A 195 26.67 3.48 5.82
C ARG A 195 27.75 2.95 4.90
N ASN A 196 27.94 3.52 3.72
CA ASN A 196 29.03 3.15 2.82
C ASN A 196 30.39 3.49 3.44
N ALA A 197 30.57 4.72 3.92
CA ALA A 197 31.83 5.18 4.52
C ALA A 197 32.21 4.36 5.77
N ILE A 198 31.24 4.09 6.66
CA ILE A 198 31.44 3.26 7.85
C ILE A 198 31.84 1.83 7.48
N SER A 199 31.16 1.22 6.51
CA SER A 199 31.46 -0.16 6.09
C SER A 199 32.84 -0.23 5.40
N GLU A 200 33.18 0.76 4.57
CA GLU A 200 34.51 0.87 3.98
C GLU A 200 35.61 1.03 5.04
N ALA A 201 35.39 1.90 6.04
CA ALA A 201 36.30 2.12 7.16
C ALA A 201 36.54 0.85 8.01
N LEU A 202 35.47 0.12 8.36
CA LEU A 202 35.60 -1.18 9.05
C LEU A 202 36.37 -2.20 8.19
N GLY A 203 36.07 -2.26 6.88
CA GLY A 203 36.75 -3.18 5.96
C GLY A 203 38.26 -2.93 5.84
N ILE A 204 38.70 -1.66 5.77
CA ILE A 204 40.14 -1.35 5.71
C ILE A 204 40.83 -1.53 7.06
N ILE A 205 40.15 -1.32 8.19
CA ILE A 205 40.68 -1.62 9.52
C ILE A 205 40.97 -3.13 9.64
N GLU A 206 40.00 -4.00 9.29
CA GLU A 206 40.22 -5.46 9.31
C GLU A 206 41.26 -5.92 8.26
N ALA A 207 41.32 -5.29 7.09
CA ALA A 207 42.37 -5.57 6.12
C ALA A 207 43.77 -5.18 6.65
N THR A 208 43.89 -4.06 7.37
CA THR A 208 45.15 -3.59 7.96
C THR A 208 45.64 -4.53 9.05
N LYS A 209 44.78 -4.86 10.03
CA LYS A 209 45.09 -5.82 11.11
C LYS A 209 45.58 -7.18 10.61
N ARG A 210 45.08 -7.61 9.46
CA ARG A 210 45.31 -8.95 8.89
C ARG A 210 46.39 -8.95 7.79
N GLY A 211 47.05 -7.82 7.52
CA GLY A 211 48.09 -7.71 6.48
C GLY A 211 47.58 -7.83 5.03
N ARG A 212 46.32 -7.44 4.77
CA ARG A 212 45.59 -7.66 3.50
C ARG A 212 45.31 -6.35 2.73
N THR A 213 46.05 -5.28 2.99
CA THR A 213 45.79 -3.93 2.45
C THR A 213 45.81 -3.86 0.92
N GLU A 214 46.69 -4.59 0.25
CA GLU A 214 46.76 -4.58 -1.22
C GLU A 214 45.55 -5.28 -1.85
N LEU A 215 45.13 -6.43 -1.29
CA LEU A 215 43.89 -7.09 -1.70
C LEU A 215 42.67 -6.18 -1.50
N PHE A 216 42.67 -5.34 -0.46
CA PHE A 216 41.60 -4.35 -0.25
C PHE A 216 41.59 -3.29 -1.36
N LYS A 217 42.75 -2.74 -1.74
CA LYS A 217 42.87 -1.76 -2.84
C LYS A 217 42.38 -2.36 -4.16
N GLU A 218 42.80 -3.58 -4.47
CA GLU A 218 42.36 -4.31 -5.68
C GLU A 218 40.86 -4.56 -5.69
N ALA A 219 40.30 -5.10 -4.59
CA ALA A 219 38.86 -5.33 -4.46
C ALA A 219 38.08 -4.01 -4.62
N LYS A 220 38.57 -2.91 -4.03
CA LYS A 220 37.97 -1.58 -4.17
C LYS A 220 38.02 -1.09 -5.61
N GLN A 221 39.13 -1.29 -6.34
CA GLN A 221 39.25 -0.93 -7.75
C GLN A 221 38.29 -1.74 -8.63
N ILE A 222 38.16 -3.04 -8.40
CA ILE A 222 37.23 -3.92 -9.11
C ILE A 222 35.78 -3.48 -8.87
N LEU A 223 35.38 -3.28 -7.60
CA LEU A 223 34.04 -2.82 -7.24
C LEU A 223 33.74 -1.43 -7.79
N SER A 224 34.68 -0.48 -7.70
CA SER A 224 34.53 0.87 -8.27
C SER A 224 34.38 0.84 -9.79
N SER A 225 35.01 -0.12 -10.46
CA SER A 225 34.86 -0.32 -11.90
C SER A 225 33.49 -0.89 -12.27
N ALA A 226 32.85 -1.68 -11.40
CA ALA A 226 31.46 -2.12 -11.57
C ALA A 226 30.45 -0.99 -11.32
N VAL A 227 30.75 -0.06 -10.40
CA VAL A 227 29.95 1.17 -10.22
C VAL A 227 30.01 2.05 -11.46
N LYS A 228 31.20 2.27 -12.05
CA LYS A 228 31.37 3.03 -13.32
C LYS A 228 30.67 2.42 -14.54
N LYS A 229 30.18 1.18 -14.44
CA LYS A 229 29.44 0.47 -15.49
C LYS A 229 27.94 0.32 -15.16
N ASP A 230 27.45 1.00 -14.12
CA ASP A 230 26.08 0.90 -13.61
C ASP A 230 25.62 -0.54 -13.32
N VAL A 231 26.55 -1.38 -12.82
CA VAL A 231 26.30 -2.77 -12.41
C VAL A 231 26.11 -2.88 -10.89
N LEU A 232 26.70 -1.96 -10.12
CA LEU A 232 26.66 -1.90 -8.66
C LEU A 232 26.34 -0.48 -8.20
N SER A 233 25.45 -0.33 -7.22
CA SER A 233 25.20 0.97 -6.59
C SER A 233 26.41 1.43 -5.78
N SER A 234 26.76 2.72 -5.88
CA SER A 234 27.99 3.28 -5.31
C SER A 234 28.11 3.09 -3.80
N HIS A 235 26.99 3.09 -3.08
CA HIS A 235 26.97 2.93 -1.63
C HIS A 235 27.05 1.47 -1.14
N LYS A 236 27.13 0.48 -2.06
CA LYS A 236 27.33 -0.93 -1.72
C LYS A 236 28.80 -1.37 -1.84
N VAL A 237 29.70 -0.48 -2.26
CA VAL A 237 31.14 -0.77 -2.34
C VAL A 237 31.71 -1.04 -0.94
N GLY A 238 31.43 -0.18 0.03
CA GLY A 238 31.86 -0.35 1.41
C GLY A 238 31.26 -1.59 2.08
N GLU A 239 30.00 -1.93 1.76
CA GLU A 239 29.35 -3.16 2.26
C GLU A 239 30.08 -4.42 1.79
N TRP A 240 30.40 -4.49 0.49
CA TRP A 240 31.18 -5.60 -0.07
C TRP A 240 32.59 -5.66 0.48
N LEU A 241 33.28 -4.52 0.59
CA LEU A 241 34.63 -4.46 1.16
C LEU A 241 34.64 -4.94 2.62
N HIS A 242 33.70 -4.49 3.45
CA HIS A 242 33.58 -4.97 4.82
C HIS A 242 33.44 -6.49 4.86
N ARG A 243 32.45 -7.03 4.13
CA ARG A 243 32.14 -8.46 4.11
C ARG A 243 33.31 -9.34 3.61
N ILE A 244 34.11 -8.85 2.67
CA ILE A 244 35.28 -9.58 2.14
C ILE A 244 36.39 -9.68 3.21
N PHE A 245 36.67 -8.60 3.94
CA PHE A 245 37.84 -8.53 4.83
C PHE A 245 37.54 -8.87 6.31
N GLU A 246 36.30 -8.68 6.77
CA GLU A 246 35.78 -9.23 8.04
C GLU A 246 35.84 -10.77 8.05
N SER A 247 35.70 -11.41 6.88
CA SER A 247 35.76 -12.86 6.71
C SER A 247 37.05 -13.49 7.28
N ASN A 248 36.87 -14.45 8.19
CA ASN A 248 37.95 -15.23 8.82
C ASN A 248 38.57 -16.28 7.87
N ALA A 249 38.23 -16.25 6.58
CA ALA A 249 38.84 -17.13 5.58
C ALA A 249 40.37 -16.94 5.49
N PRO A 250 41.13 -18.01 5.15
CA PRO A 250 42.55 -17.92 4.83
C PRO A 250 42.85 -16.88 3.74
N VAL A 251 44.03 -16.26 3.82
CA VAL A 251 44.47 -15.21 2.87
C VAL A 251 44.34 -15.69 1.43
N GLU A 252 44.71 -16.94 1.13
CA GLU A 252 44.68 -17.48 -0.23
C GLU A 252 43.26 -17.71 -0.77
N LEU A 253 42.26 -17.97 0.09
CA LEU A 253 40.87 -18.01 -0.37
C LEU A 253 40.33 -16.62 -0.69
N ILE A 254 40.72 -15.60 0.09
CA ILE A 254 40.37 -14.19 -0.19
C ILE A 254 41.10 -13.70 -1.43
N ARG A 255 42.38 -14.05 -1.61
CA ARG A 255 43.15 -13.79 -2.83
C ARG A 255 42.48 -14.41 -4.04
N LYS A 256 42.16 -15.71 -4.00
CA LYS A 256 41.44 -16.40 -5.08
C LYS A 256 40.09 -15.74 -5.38
N PHE A 257 39.35 -15.32 -4.35
CA PHE A 257 38.09 -14.59 -4.52
C PHE A 257 38.26 -13.23 -5.20
N VAL A 258 39.21 -12.40 -4.76
CA VAL A 258 39.43 -11.04 -5.29
C VAL A 258 40.08 -11.05 -6.68
N GLN A 259 41.14 -11.84 -6.86
CA GLN A 259 42.00 -11.82 -8.05
C GLN A 259 41.52 -12.78 -9.16
N GLY A 260 40.84 -13.87 -8.78
CA GLY A 260 40.40 -14.93 -9.69
C GLY A 260 39.40 -14.49 -10.75
N SER A 261 39.11 -15.42 -11.66
CA SER A 261 38.22 -15.25 -12.81
C SER A 261 37.08 -16.27 -12.87
N ASP A 262 37.04 -17.24 -11.95
CA ASP A 262 35.97 -18.25 -11.89
C ASP A 262 34.62 -17.65 -11.47
N ASP A 263 33.54 -18.42 -11.62
CA ASP A 263 32.19 -17.98 -11.24
C ASP A 263 32.06 -17.56 -9.77
N LYS A 264 32.91 -18.07 -8.87
CA LYS A 264 32.83 -17.77 -7.43
C LYS A 264 33.68 -16.55 -7.06
N SER A 265 34.57 -16.10 -7.94
CA SER A 265 35.35 -14.87 -7.80
C SER A 265 34.50 -13.60 -7.83
N LEU A 266 35.09 -12.49 -7.38
CA LEU A 266 34.51 -11.15 -7.45
C LEU A 266 34.22 -10.72 -8.89
N LYS A 267 35.09 -11.11 -9.86
CA LYS A 267 34.88 -10.84 -11.28
C LYS A 267 33.71 -11.65 -11.85
N GLY A 268 33.60 -12.94 -11.50
CA GLY A 268 32.48 -13.80 -11.89
C GLY A 268 31.13 -13.34 -11.31
N LEU A 269 31.14 -12.89 -10.05
CA LEU A 269 29.98 -12.25 -9.42
C LEU A 269 29.54 -10.99 -10.17
N ILE A 270 30.47 -10.09 -10.49
CA ILE A 270 30.17 -8.89 -11.28
C ILE A 270 29.63 -9.27 -12.67
N GLY A 271 30.19 -10.28 -13.34
CA GLY A 271 29.67 -10.80 -14.61
C GLY A 271 28.19 -11.21 -14.52
N ARG A 272 27.80 -11.94 -13.47
CA ARG A 272 26.38 -12.27 -13.22
C ARG A 272 25.51 -11.05 -12.93
N TRP A 273 26.04 -10.03 -12.25
CA TRP A 273 25.32 -8.78 -12.01
C TRP A 273 25.11 -8.01 -13.32
N THR A 274 26.11 -7.99 -14.21
CA THR A 274 26.02 -7.39 -15.55
C THR A 274 24.94 -8.07 -16.39
N MET A 275 24.92 -9.41 -16.45
CA MET A 275 23.88 -10.14 -17.21
C MET A 275 22.46 -9.82 -16.71
N VAL A 276 22.28 -9.69 -15.39
CA VAL A 276 20.98 -9.30 -14.79
C VAL A 276 20.66 -7.82 -15.02
N ARG A 277 21.66 -6.94 -15.10
CA ARG A 277 21.52 -5.52 -15.48
C ARG A 277 21.10 -5.38 -16.95
N GLU A 278 21.73 -6.10 -17.87
CA GLU A 278 21.38 -6.10 -19.29
C GLU A 278 19.94 -6.60 -19.54
N ARG A 279 19.47 -7.59 -18.78
CA ARG A 279 18.07 -8.05 -18.82
C ARG A 279 17.11 -6.93 -18.39
N TYR A 280 17.43 -6.22 -17.30
CA TYR A 280 16.69 -5.04 -16.88
C TYR A 280 16.69 -3.94 -17.95
N ASP A 281 17.82 -3.65 -18.60
CA ASP A 281 17.86 -2.60 -19.63
C ASP A 281 17.05 -2.98 -20.87
N LYS A 282 17.05 -4.26 -21.26
CA LYS A 282 16.14 -4.80 -22.30
C LYS A 282 14.67 -4.66 -21.91
N ILE A 283 14.32 -4.84 -20.62
CA ILE A 283 12.98 -4.59 -20.09
C ILE A 283 12.60 -3.10 -20.24
N GLU A 284 13.43 -2.16 -19.79
CA GLU A 284 13.11 -0.73 -19.88
C GLU A 284 13.05 -0.23 -21.33
N ILE A 285 13.92 -0.72 -22.23
CA ILE A 285 13.82 -0.44 -23.68
C ILE A 285 12.48 -0.97 -24.23
N LYS A 286 12.08 -2.19 -23.86
CA LYS A 286 10.78 -2.75 -24.29
C LYS A 286 9.60 -1.96 -23.73
N ARG A 287 9.69 -1.50 -22.48
CA ARG A 287 8.70 -0.64 -21.81
C ARG A 287 8.55 0.71 -22.50
N VAL A 288 9.65 1.35 -22.92
CA VAL A 288 9.60 2.61 -23.68
C VAL A 288 8.97 2.38 -25.07
N LYS A 289 9.26 1.24 -25.72
CA LYS A 289 8.75 0.94 -27.07
C LYS A 289 7.28 0.49 -27.11
N VAL A 290 6.82 -0.28 -26.13
CA VAL A 290 5.51 -0.96 -26.13
C VAL A 290 4.54 -0.38 -25.09
N GLY A 291 5.01 0.55 -24.25
CA GLY A 291 4.28 1.07 -23.10
C GLY A 291 4.54 0.26 -21.82
N THR A 292 4.00 0.74 -20.70
CA THR A 292 4.12 0.08 -19.40
C THR A 292 2.97 -0.90 -19.18
N PRO A 293 3.21 -2.23 -19.05
CA PRO A 293 2.20 -3.17 -18.60
C PRO A 293 1.51 -2.69 -17.31
N ARG A 294 0.17 -2.74 -17.28
CA ARG A 294 -0.62 -2.32 -16.11
C ARG A 294 -0.37 -3.25 -14.91
N SER A 295 -0.75 -2.80 -13.71
CA SER A 295 -0.54 -3.43 -12.40
C SER A 295 0.92 -3.59 -11.93
N PHE A 296 1.88 -3.93 -12.81
CA PHE A 296 3.28 -4.12 -12.39
C PHE A 296 3.97 -2.79 -12.08
N SER A 297 4.71 -2.75 -10.96
CA SER A 297 5.50 -1.58 -10.56
C SER A 297 6.95 -1.69 -11.05
N PHE A 298 7.23 -1.13 -12.23
CA PHE A 298 8.60 -1.00 -12.72
C PHE A 298 9.41 -0.05 -11.84
N VAL A 299 10.47 -0.55 -11.21
CA VAL A 299 11.37 0.28 -10.40
C VAL A 299 12.33 1.08 -11.28
N LYS A 300 12.98 2.10 -10.69
CA LYS A 300 14.07 2.82 -11.36
C LYS A 300 15.41 2.10 -11.17
N THR A 301 16.36 2.43 -12.03
CA THR A 301 17.71 1.84 -12.06
C THR A 301 18.42 1.94 -10.72
N GLU A 302 18.31 3.06 -10.01
CA GLU A 302 18.97 3.25 -8.70
C GLU A 302 18.43 2.24 -7.68
N LYS A 303 17.10 2.16 -7.54
CA LYS A 303 16.43 1.20 -6.63
C LYS A 303 16.74 -0.26 -7.02
N PHE A 304 16.86 -0.56 -8.31
CA PHE A 304 17.27 -1.88 -8.78
C PHE A 304 18.72 -2.22 -8.41
N LEU A 305 19.65 -1.27 -8.56
CA LEU A 305 21.05 -1.43 -8.17
C LEU A 305 21.25 -1.50 -6.65
N ASP A 306 20.33 -0.93 -5.87
CA ASP A 306 20.35 -1.01 -4.41
C ASP A 306 19.95 -2.40 -3.88
N TRP A 307 19.22 -3.20 -4.66
CA TRP A 307 18.84 -4.56 -4.30
C TRP A 307 20.02 -5.55 -4.31
N HIS A 308 19.91 -6.61 -3.50
CA HIS A 308 20.79 -7.78 -3.59
C HIS A 308 20.46 -8.64 -4.81
N TYR A 309 21.43 -9.44 -5.24
CA TYR A 309 21.37 -10.18 -6.52
C TYR A 309 20.12 -11.05 -6.69
N SER A 310 19.70 -11.78 -5.66
CA SER A 310 18.52 -12.66 -5.70
C SER A 310 17.23 -11.87 -5.97
N LYS A 311 17.03 -10.74 -5.29
CA LYS A 311 15.91 -9.82 -5.49
C LYS A 311 15.92 -9.16 -6.88
N ARG A 312 17.10 -8.80 -7.40
CA ARG A 312 17.26 -8.32 -8.79
C ARG A 312 16.88 -9.39 -9.81
N LEU A 313 17.35 -10.63 -9.63
CA LEU A 313 17.09 -11.75 -10.53
C LEU A 313 15.59 -12.08 -10.55
N ALA A 314 14.97 -12.21 -9.37
CA ALA A 314 13.53 -12.47 -9.25
C ALA A 314 12.69 -11.37 -9.90
N TYR A 315 13.11 -10.10 -9.79
CA TYR A 315 12.45 -8.98 -10.45
C TYR A 315 12.50 -9.09 -11.98
N VAL A 316 13.68 -9.31 -12.59
CA VAL A 316 13.77 -9.38 -14.06
C VAL A 316 13.03 -10.58 -14.64
N GLU A 317 13.01 -11.71 -13.92
CA GLU A 317 12.28 -12.92 -14.31
C GLU A 317 10.76 -12.73 -14.37
N GLU A 318 10.17 -11.93 -13.48
CA GLU A 318 8.75 -11.56 -13.56
C GLU A 318 8.50 -10.38 -14.51
N ALA A 319 9.37 -9.37 -14.53
CA ALA A 319 9.22 -8.20 -15.40
C ALA A 319 9.24 -8.57 -16.90
N GLU A 320 10.10 -9.51 -17.32
CA GLU A 320 10.10 -10.07 -18.69
C GLU A 320 8.75 -10.70 -19.06
N LYS A 321 8.12 -11.42 -18.12
CA LYS A 321 6.83 -12.10 -18.32
C LYS A 321 5.65 -11.14 -18.39
N ARG A 322 5.77 -9.91 -17.87
CA ARG A 322 4.68 -8.91 -17.96
C ARG A 322 4.42 -8.40 -19.38
N PHE A 323 5.30 -8.72 -20.34
CA PHE A 323 5.12 -8.44 -21.76
C PHE A 323 4.73 -9.69 -22.58
N THR A 324 4.24 -10.76 -21.95
CA THR A 324 3.59 -11.88 -22.65
C THR A 324 2.09 -11.65 -22.71
N ASP A 325 1.45 -12.30 -23.68
CA ASP A 325 0.01 -12.24 -23.89
C ASP A 325 -0.76 -12.77 -22.66
N ILE A 326 -1.46 -11.85 -21.99
CA ILE A 326 -2.25 -12.09 -20.77
C ILE A 326 -3.48 -12.95 -21.00
N GLU A 327 -4.02 -12.98 -22.22
CA GLU A 327 -5.24 -13.73 -22.55
C GLU A 327 -4.98 -15.24 -22.58
N LYS A 328 -3.71 -15.63 -22.81
CA LYS A 328 -3.23 -17.02 -22.89
C LYS A 328 -2.66 -17.54 -21.57
N GLU A 329 -2.91 -16.86 -20.45
CA GLU A 329 -2.34 -17.20 -19.15
C GLU A 329 -3.39 -17.70 -18.15
N ASN A 330 -3.00 -18.69 -17.34
CA ASN A 330 -3.89 -19.31 -16.37
C ASN A 330 -4.46 -18.26 -15.39
N PRO A 331 -5.78 -18.16 -15.19
CA PRO A 331 -6.39 -17.17 -14.29
C PRO A 331 -5.83 -17.16 -12.87
N LEU A 332 -5.39 -18.31 -12.34
CA LEU A 332 -4.80 -18.40 -11.00
C LEU A 332 -3.39 -17.80 -10.96
N ILE A 333 -2.59 -17.96 -12.01
CA ILE A 333 -1.28 -17.30 -12.18
C ILE A 333 -1.45 -15.78 -12.26
N LEU A 334 -2.45 -15.32 -12.99
CA LEU A 334 -2.79 -13.91 -13.13
C LEU A 334 -3.28 -13.29 -11.81
N ASP A 335 -4.11 -14.03 -11.06
CA ASP A 335 -4.52 -13.62 -9.72
C ASP A 335 -3.33 -13.54 -8.75
N ILE A 336 -2.42 -14.53 -8.72
CA ILE A 336 -1.19 -14.46 -7.91
C ILE A 336 -0.37 -13.21 -8.27
N ARG A 337 -0.18 -12.92 -9.56
CA ARG A 337 0.56 -11.72 -9.99
C ARG A 337 -0.06 -10.44 -9.48
N ARG A 338 -1.40 -10.28 -9.57
CA ARG A 338 -2.08 -9.09 -9.04
C ARG A 338 -1.84 -8.95 -7.53
N GLU A 339 -1.99 -10.02 -6.74
CA GLU A 339 -1.77 -9.91 -5.30
C GLU A 339 -0.31 -9.56 -4.95
N LEU A 340 0.67 -10.07 -5.69
CA LEU A 340 2.08 -9.65 -5.57
C LEU A 340 2.30 -8.19 -5.96
N ASP A 341 1.61 -7.70 -7.00
CA ASP A 341 1.70 -6.31 -7.45
C ASP A 341 1.06 -5.34 -6.46
N CYS A 342 0.00 -5.77 -5.77
CA CYS A 342 -0.63 -5.05 -4.65
C CYS A 342 0.17 -5.14 -3.34
N GLU A 343 1.33 -5.82 -3.32
CA GLU A 343 2.11 -6.14 -2.11
C GLU A 343 1.30 -6.93 -1.03
N ASP A 344 0.21 -7.62 -1.43
CA ASP A 344 -0.60 -8.50 -0.58
C ASP A 344 0.05 -9.89 -0.48
N TRP A 345 1.17 -9.94 0.24
CA TRP A 345 2.01 -11.13 0.37
C TRP A 345 1.25 -12.34 0.95
N ALA A 346 0.27 -12.10 1.84
CA ALA A 346 -0.51 -13.16 2.47
C ALA A 346 -1.51 -13.80 1.49
N THR A 347 -2.26 -13.00 0.73
CA THR A 347 -3.16 -13.53 -0.30
C THR A 347 -2.37 -14.20 -1.43
N ALA A 348 -1.22 -13.62 -1.83
CA ALA A 348 -0.32 -14.22 -2.81
C ALA A 348 0.21 -15.59 -2.36
N ALA A 349 0.66 -15.73 -1.10
CA ALA A 349 1.13 -16.99 -0.55
C ALA A 349 0.03 -18.07 -0.53
N HIS A 350 -1.18 -17.71 -0.13
CA HIS A 350 -2.34 -18.62 -0.13
C HIS A 350 -2.68 -19.10 -1.56
N LEU A 351 -2.77 -18.18 -2.53
CA LEU A 351 -3.03 -18.54 -3.93
C LEU A 351 -1.91 -19.38 -4.54
N ILE A 352 -0.66 -19.15 -4.15
CA ILE A 352 0.48 -19.99 -4.54
C ILE A 352 0.33 -21.42 -4.02
N GLY A 353 -0.05 -21.61 -2.75
CA GLY A 353 -0.30 -22.94 -2.18
C GLY A 353 -1.48 -23.67 -2.83
N LYS A 354 -2.54 -22.93 -3.21
CA LYS A 354 -3.63 -23.47 -4.03
C LYS A 354 -3.11 -23.93 -5.41
N ALA A 355 -2.32 -23.09 -6.07
CA ALA A 355 -1.77 -23.34 -7.39
C ALA A 355 -0.78 -24.52 -7.45
N GLU A 356 -0.11 -24.87 -6.34
CA GLU A 356 0.73 -26.07 -6.26
C GLU A 356 -0.03 -27.37 -6.55
N ASN A 357 -1.32 -27.42 -6.17
CA ASN A 357 -2.16 -28.60 -6.28
C ASN A 357 -3.03 -28.60 -7.56
N GLU A 358 -3.32 -27.42 -8.11
CA GLU A 358 -4.22 -27.26 -9.27
C GLU A 358 -3.50 -27.11 -10.62
N LEU A 359 -2.23 -26.70 -10.66
CA LEU A 359 -1.51 -26.45 -11.92
C LEU A 359 -0.84 -27.72 -12.48
N VAL A 360 -1.48 -28.30 -13.51
CA VAL A 360 -0.99 -29.52 -14.19
C VAL A 360 0.15 -29.24 -15.19
N SER A 361 0.10 -28.11 -15.90
CA SER A 361 1.04 -27.76 -16.98
C SER A 361 2.44 -27.37 -16.47
N GLU A 362 3.50 -27.97 -17.01
CA GLU A 362 4.89 -27.64 -16.66
C GLU A 362 5.22 -26.15 -16.88
N LYS A 363 4.70 -25.55 -17.96
CA LYS A 363 4.87 -24.11 -18.25
C LYS A 363 4.28 -23.23 -17.14
N ASP A 364 3.17 -23.65 -16.53
CA ASP A 364 2.55 -22.92 -15.43
C ASP A 364 3.24 -23.22 -14.09
N LYS A 365 3.79 -24.43 -13.90
CA LYS A 365 4.67 -24.76 -12.75
C LYS A 365 5.95 -23.93 -12.76
N GLU A 366 6.57 -23.71 -13.92
CA GLU A 366 7.73 -22.82 -14.07
C GLU A 366 7.40 -21.36 -13.74
N LYS A 367 6.23 -20.86 -14.18
CA LYS A 367 5.72 -19.55 -13.78
C LYS A 367 5.48 -19.47 -12.28
N LEU A 368 4.83 -20.47 -11.68
CA LEU A 368 4.59 -20.54 -10.24
C LEU A 368 5.90 -20.53 -9.45
N LYS A 369 6.93 -21.26 -9.89
CA LYS A 369 8.28 -21.27 -9.28
C LYS A 369 8.94 -19.89 -9.28
N SER A 370 8.69 -19.10 -10.33
CA SER A 370 9.17 -17.73 -10.46
C SER A 370 8.40 -16.76 -9.56
N LEU A 371 7.07 -16.88 -9.49
CA LEU A 371 6.22 -16.11 -8.57
C LEU A 371 6.55 -16.38 -7.09
N LYS A 372 6.79 -17.65 -6.72
CA LYS A 372 7.31 -18.06 -5.40
C LYS A 372 8.64 -17.39 -5.07
N ARG A 373 9.56 -17.32 -6.03
CA ARG A 373 10.85 -16.64 -5.86
C ARG A 373 10.66 -15.13 -5.70
N TYR A 374 9.78 -14.53 -6.51
CA TYR A 374 9.44 -13.11 -6.39
C TYR A 374 8.88 -12.80 -4.99
N LEU A 375 7.87 -13.55 -4.53
CA LEU A 375 7.31 -13.45 -3.18
C LEU A 375 8.42 -13.50 -2.12
N LYS A 376 9.25 -14.55 -2.12
CA LYS A 376 10.30 -14.77 -1.13
C LYS A 376 11.33 -13.63 -1.06
N GLU A 377 11.71 -13.06 -2.20
CA GLU A 377 12.76 -12.03 -2.28
C GLU A 377 12.21 -10.60 -2.16
N HIS A 378 10.92 -10.39 -2.51
CA HIS A 378 10.27 -9.08 -2.46
C HIS A 378 9.50 -8.81 -1.18
N GLN A 379 8.90 -9.82 -0.55
CA GLN A 379 8.31 -9.72 0.77
C GLN A 379 9.33 -9.12 1.75
N THR A 380 8.98 -7.98 2.31
CA THR A 380 9.87 -7.25 3.21
C THR A 380 9.98 -8.04 4.52
N THR A 381 11.16 -8.57 4.85
CA THR A 381 11.44 -9.31 6.10
C THR A 381 11.42 -8.43 7.37
N GLY A 382 10.96 -7.18 7.25
CA GLY A 382 10.59 -6.27 8.33
C GLY A 382 9.10 -5.88 8.34
N ILE A 383 8.32 -6.41 7.38
CA ILE A 383 6.84 -6.45 7.38
C ILE A 383 6.39 -7.91 7.66
N SER A 384 7.32 -8.77 8.08
CA SER A 384 6.99 -9.68 9.17
C SER A 384 6.98 -8.84 10.47
N GLY A 385 5.83 -8.55 11.10
CA GLY A 385 4.57 -9.25 10.84
C GLY A 385 4.79 -10.75 11.02
N SER A 386 5.53 -11.13 12.08
CA SER A 386 5.47 -12.48 12.62
C SER A 386 4.05 -12.65 13.15
N ALA A 387 3.14 -12.88 12.21
CA ALA A 387 1.80 -13.33 12.45
C ALA A 387 1.89 -14.87 12.59
N THR A 388 2.41 -15.56 13.62
CA THR A 388 2.47 -15.47 15.11
C THR A 388 1.89 -14.27 15.88
N PHE A 389 0.89 -13.65 15.29
CA PHE A 389 -0.43 -13.57 15.82
C PHE A 389 -1.13 -14.82 15.19
N GLU A 390 -1.63 -15.84 15.88
CA GLU A 390 -1.79 -16.04 17.34
C GLU A 390 -2.19 -14.75 18.08
N GLU A 391 -3.01 -13.95 17.38
CA GLU A 391 -4.02 -13.12 18.00
C GLU A 391 -4.94 -14.13 18.70
N GLU A 392 -4.77 -14.24 20.01
CA GLU A 392 -5.68 -14.97 20.86
C GLU A 392 -7.08 -14.33 20.73
N GLY A 393 -7.98 -15.01 20.02
CA GLY A 393 -9.41 -14.91 20.27
C GLY A 393 -10.23 -13.77 19.63
N GLU A 394 -9.68 -12.95 18.72
CA GLU A 394 -10.52 -11.96 18.03
C GLU A 394 -11.35 -12.59 16.89
N ASP A 395 -12.68 -12.47 16.98
CA ASP A 395 -13.64 -13.05 16.03
C ASP A 395 -13.46 -12.42 14.63
N PRO A 396 -13.21 -13.20 13.57
CA PRO A 396 -13.04 -12.66 12.23
C PRO A 396 -14.29 -11.96 11.67
N HIS A 397 -15.49 -12.20 12.23
CA HIS A 397 -16.68 -11.41 11.91
C HIS A 397 -16.64 -10.03 12.60
N ALA A 398 -16.28 -9.97 13.88
CA ALA A 398 -16.13 -8.71 14.61
C ALA A 398 -15.02 -7.82 14.01
N GLU A 399 -13.86 -8.40 13.68
CA GLU A 399 -12.77 -7.67 12.99
C GLU A 399 -13.20 -7.23 11.58
N LEU A 400 -13.95 -8.05 10.84
CA LEU A 400 -14.50 -7.64 9.54
C LEU A 400 -15.42 -6.43 9.68
N GLU A 401 -16.35 -6.44 10.64
CA GLU A 401 -17.26 -5.31 10.88
C GLU A 401 -16.51 -4.05 11.34
N ARG A 402 -15.48 -4.20 12.19
CA ARG A 402 -14.59 -3.09 12.57
C ARG A 402 -13.82 -2.53 11.37
N LEU A 403 -13.29 -3.39 10.49
CA LEU A 403 -12.59 -2.98 9.27
C LEU A 403 -13.52 -2.32 8.25
N LEU A 404 -14.80 -2.68 8.23
CA LEU A 404 -15.82 -2.01 7.42
C LEU A 404 -16.20 -0.65 8.01
N SER A 405 -16.32 -0.53 9.34
CA SER A 405 -16.73 0.71 10.01
C SER A 405 -15.70 1.85 9.96
N ILE A 406 -14.42 1.54 9.72
CA ILE A 406 -13.35 2.52 9.50
C ILE A 406 -13.23 2.97 8.02
N LEU A 407 -14.02 2.41 7.10
CA LEU A 407 -14.05 2.88 5.72
C LEU A 407 -14.82 4.20 5.63
N PRO A 408 -14.45 5.10 4.69
CA PRO A 408 -15.30 6.21 4.29
C PRO A 408 -16.70 5.69 3.96
N SER A 409 -17.75 6.29 4.50
CA SER A 409 -19.09 5.67 4.39
C SER A 409 -19.64 5.66 2.96
N SER A 410 -19.14 6.52 2.08
CA SER A 410 -19.36 6.42 0.63
C SER A 410 -18.89 5.08 0.03
N LEU A 411 -17.94 4.38 0.67
CA LEU A 411 -17.48 3.05 0.29
C LEU A 411 -18.15 1.91 1.05
N GLN A 412 -18.61 2.13 2.30
CA GLN A 412 -19.12 1.06 3.17
C GLN A 412 -20.24 0.23 2.50
N SER A 413 -21.22 0.90 1.90
CA SER A 413 -22.30 0.26 1.14
C SER A 413 -21.77 -0.63 0.00
N LEU A 414 -20.80 -0.14 -0.79
CA LEU A 414 -20.20 -0.90 -1.89
C LEU A 414 -19.41 -2.11 -1.40
N TYR A 415 -18.65 -1.94 -0.31
CA TYR A 415 -17.87 -3.01 0.29
C TYR A 415 -18.81 -4.12 0.79
N ARG A 416 -19.81 -3.78 1.61
CA ARG A 416 -20.81 -4.73 2.14
C ARG A 416 -21.53 -5.48 1.02
N LYS A 417 -22.03 -4.77 -0.01
CA LYS A 417 -22.68 -5.39 -1.19
C LYS A 417 -21.74 -6.32 -1.94
N SER A 418 -20.49 -5.90 -2.19
CA SER A 418 -19.50 -6.73 -2.89
C SER A 418 -19.05 -7.96 -2.08
N ILE A 419 -19.03 -7.88 -0.75
CA ILE A 419 -18.70 -9.01 0.13
C ILE A 419 -19.85 -10.02 0.12
N HIS A 420 -21.09 -9.57 0.31
CA HIS A 420 -22.28 -10.41 0.24
C HIS A 420 -22.42 -11.11 -1.13
N ALA A 421 -22.05 -10.43 -2.21
CA ALA A 421 -21.98 -10.95 -3.57
C ALA A 421 -20.86 -11.97 -3.82
N GLY A 422 -19.88 -12.14 -2.92
CA GLY A 422 -18.65 -12.91 -3.17
C GLY A 422 -17.70 -12.23 -4.18
N LYS A 423 -17.85 -10.92 -4.41
CA LYS A 423 -17.16 -10.12 -5.43
C LYS A 423 -16.12 -9.13 -4.89
N PHE A 424 -15.80 -9.20 -3.60
CA PHE A 424 -14.79 -8.34 -2.98
C PHE A 424 -13.40 -8.39 -3.67
N LYS A 425 -13.02 -9.55 -4.21
CA LYS A 425 -11.79 -9.71 -5.01
C LYS A 425 -11.81 -8.88 -6.31
N CYS A 426 -12.98 -8.76 -6.94
CA CYS A 426 -13.16 -7.91 -8.12
C CYS A 426 -13.10 -6.43 -7.73
N LEU A 427 -13.85 -6.02 -6.69
CA LEU A 427 -13.84 -4.65 -6.17
C LEU A 427 -12.43 -4.17 -5.79
N SER A 428 -11.72 -4.96 -4.98
CA SER A 428 -10.35 -4.62 -4.56
C SER A 428 -9.36 -4.54 -5.73
N SER A 429 -9.59 -5.28 -6.83
CA SER A 429 -8.80 -5.16 -8.07
C SER A 429 -9.04 -3.82 -8.77
N ILE A 430 -10.29 -3.48 -9.04
CA ILE A 430 -10.64 -2.25 -9.79
C ILE A 430 -10.33 -0.97 -9.00
N MET A 431 -10.34 -1.05 -7.66
CA MET A 431 -9.84 0.01 -6.79
C MET A 431 -8.32 0.13 -6.81
N TYR A 432 -7.58 -0.98 -6.81
CA TYR A 432 -6.11 -0.94 -6.93
C TYR A 432 -5.66 -0.30 -8.24
N ASN A 433 -6.41 -0.47 -9.34
CA ASN A 433 -6.09 0.18 -10.61
C ASN A 433 -6.03 1.72 -10.52
N ARG A 434 -6.84 2.39 -9.68
CA ARG A 434 -6.73 3.84 -9.42
C ARG A 434 -5.38 4.18 -8.78
N VAL A 435 -4.99 3.42 -7.75
CA VAL A 435 -3.70 3.56 -7.05
C VAL A 435 -2.52 3.36 -8.00
N TRP A 436 -2.58 2.31 -8.84
CA TRP A 436 -1.57 2.07 -9.86
C TRP A 436 -1.50 3.21 -10.88
N CYS A 437 -2.66 3.70 -11.37
CA CYS A 437 -2.74 4.79 -12.35
C CYS A 437 -2.14 6.11 -11.84
N HIS A 438 -2.32 6.46 -10.57
CA HIS A 438 -1.67 7.61 -9.92
C HIS A 438 -0.17 7.39 -9.70
N GLU A 439 0.20 6.36 -8.93
CA GLU A 439 1.56 6.24 -8.42
C GLU A 439 2.58 5.72 -9.44
N LYS A 440 2.16 4.74 -10.25
CA LYS A 440 3.05 3.90 -11.05
C LYS A 440 2.90 4.18 -12.55
N GLY A 441 1.66 4.22 -13.03
CA GLY A 441 1.30 4.56 -14.40
C GLY A 441 1.46 6.06 -14.69
N ARG A 442 1.21 6.92 -13.70
CA ARG A 442 1.23 8.40 -13.82
C ARG A 442 0.30 8.94 -14.91
N VAL A 443 -0.78 8.22 -15.16
CA VAL A 443 -1.81 8.56 -16.14
C VAL A 443 -2.96 9.35 -15.51
N LEU A 444 -3.23 9.13 -14.22
CA LEU A 444 -4.19 9.90 -13.43
C LEU A 444 -3.47 10.79 -12.42
N ASP A 445 -4.12 11.90 -12.09
CA ASP A 445 -3.88 12.82 -10.98
C ASP A 445 -5.23 13.49 -10.64
N ASP A 446 -5.33 14.19 -9.51
CA ASP A 446 -6.62 14.74 -9.03
C ASP A 446 -7.30 15.67 -10.05
N ASN A 447 -6.53 16.41 -10.86
CA ASN A 447 -7.08 17.31 -11.88
C ASN A 447 -7.65 16.51 -13.06
N LYS A 448 -6.95 15.47 -13.53
CA LYS A 448 -7.44 14.60 -14.61
C LYS A 448 -8.65 13.78 -14.20
N GLU A 449 -8.73 13.34 -12.95
CA GLU A 449 -9.93 12.64 -12.47
C GLU A 449 -11.16 13.56 -12.51
N GLU A 450 -10.98 14.85 -12.23
CA GLU A 450 -12.04 15.85 -12.31
C GLU A 450 -12.38 16.23 -13.77
N GLU A 451 -11.39 16.43 -14.64
CA GLU A 451 -11.59 16.64 -16.09
C GLU A 451 -12.36 15.45 -16.72
N MET A 452 -11.94 14.22 -16.43
CA MET A 452 -12.64 13.02 -16.88
C MET A 452 -14.06 12.90 -16.31
N ARG A 453 -14.28 13.33 -15.05
CA ARG A 453 -15.61 13.34 -14.43
C ARG A 453 -16.58 14.28 -15.15
N GLN A 454 -16.12 15.46 -15.54
CA GLN A 454 -16.92 16.46 -16.24
C GLN A 454 -17.40 15.99 -17.62
N HIS A 455 -16.62 15.15 -18.29
CA HIS A 455 -16.99 14.56 -19.59
C HIS A 455 -17.65 13.17 -19.49
N ALA A 456 -17.56 12.48 -18.36
CA ALA A 456 -18.03 11.10 -18.19
C ALA A 456 -19.49 10.86 -18.62
N THR A 457 -20.41 11.79 -18.33
CA THR A 457 -21.82 11.66 -18.72
C THR A 457 -21.99 11.70 -20.24
N GLU A 458 -21.30 12.62 -20.92
CA GLU A 458 -21.36 12.77 -22.39
C GLU A 458 -20.63 11.63 -23.10
N ASP A 459 -19.42 11.27 -22.65
CA ASP A 459 -18.67 10.10 -23.12
C ASP A 459 -19.52 8.81 -23.03
N THR A 460 -20.25 8.65 -21.93
CA THR A 460 -21.15 7.51 -21.73
C THR A 460 -22.33 7.55 -22.70
N ARG A 461 -22.96 8.72 -22.86
CA ARG A 461 -24.08 8.93 -23.79
C ARG A 461 -23.67 8.58 -25.23
N THR A 462 -22.58 9.16 -25.71
CA THR A 462 -22.02 8.91 -27.05
C THR A 462 -21.69 7.42 -27.24
N ARG A 463 -21.05 6.76 -26.26
CA ARG A 463 -20.75 5.32 -26.36
C ARG A 463 -22.02 4.45 -26.39
N LEU A 464 -23.10 4.85 -25.71
CA LEU A 464 -24.36 4.11 -25.71
C LEU A 464 -25.15 4.30 -27.02
N GLU A 465 -25.05 5.47 -27.65
CA GLU A 465 -25.73 5.79 -28.91
C GLU A 465 -24.95 5.28 -30.15
N GLU A 466 -23.63 5.50 -30.20
CA GLU A 466 -22.77 5.22 -31.36
C GLU A 466 -22.00 3.89 -31.25
N GLY A 467 -21.91 3.32 -30.04
CA GLY A 467 -21.16 2.10 -29.75
C GLY A 467 -19.70 2.33 -29.31
N ASP A 468 -18.94 1.24 -29.21
CA ASP A 468 -17.54 1.28 -28.76
C ASP A 468 -16.58 1.75 -29.88
N ASN A 469 -16.30 3.06 -29.91
CA ASN A 469 -15.32 3.65 -30.82
C ASN A 469 -13.92 3.00 -30.69
N LYS A 470 -13.25 2.81 -31.84
CA LYS A 470 -12.15 1.83 -31.96
C LYS A 470 -10.85 2.18 -31.23
N ASP A 471 -10.62 3.41 -30.79
CA ASP A 471 -9.31 3.83 -30.25
C ASP A 471 -9.33 4.59 -28.90
N GLN A 472 -10.49 4.82 -28.27
CA GLN A 472 -10.58 5.69 -27.08
C GLN A 472 -10.69 4.94 -25.74
N HIS A 473 -10.03 5.50 -24.73
CA HIS A 473 -10.33 5.25 -23.32
C HIS A 473 -11.60 6.02 -22.95
N VAL A 474 -12.52 5.41 -22.20
CA VAL A 474 -13.82 6.00 -21.89
C VAL A 474 -13.92 6.30 -20.39
N ALA A 475 -14.27 7.55 -20.07
CA ALA A 475 -14.80 7.94 -18.78
C ALA A 475 -16.28 7.55 -18.71
N THR A 476 -16.71 6.94 -17.60
CA THR A 476 -18.02 6.28 -17.51
C THR A 476 -18.79 6.75 -16.29
N ASP A 477 -19.97 7.34 -16.54
CA ASP A 477 -20.94 7.71 -15.52
C ASP A 477 -21.86 6.51 -15.24
N VAL A 478 -21.63 5.84 -14.10
CA VAL A 478 -22.45 4.71 -13.63
C VAL A 478 -23.70 5.17 -12.88
N ASP A 479 -23.71 6.41 -12.40
CA ASP A 479 -24.83 6.93 -11.62
C ASP A 479 -26.00 7.30 -12.52
N SER A 480 -25.76 7.99 -13.63
CA SER A 480 -26.79 8.38 -14.58
C SER A 480 -27.29 7.20 -15.43
N TYR A 481 -26.37 6.35 -15.90
CA TYR A 481 -26.67 5.33 -16.93
C TYR A 481 -26.68 3.88 -16.41
N LYS A 482 -26.38 3.66 -15.12
CA LYS A 482 -26.43 2.34 -14.44
C LYS A 482 -25.63 1.26 -15.18
N GLU A 483 -26.06 0.00 -15.12
CA GLU A 483 -25.27 -1.15 -15.60
C GLU A 483 -24.90 -1.09 -17.11
N PRO A 484 -25.76 -0.61 -18.03
CA PRO A 484 -25.39 -0.39 -19.43
C PRO A 484 -24.18 0.52 -19.65
N SER A 485 -23.88 1.43 -18.71
CA SER A 485 -22.73 2.33 -18.82
C SER A 485 -21.40 1.60 -18.74
N ILE A 486 -21.35 0.45 -18.06
CA ILE A 486 -20.12 -0.30 -17.82
C ILE A 486 -19.87 -1.28 -18.98
N ARG A 487 -18.73 -1.13 -19.66
CA ARG A 487 -18.32 -2.01 -20.76
C ARG A 487 -18.16 -3.46 -20.28
N SER A 488 -18.80 -4.38 -21.03
CA SER A 488 -18.53 -5.82 -20.98
C SER A 488 -17.30 -6.16 -21.80
N TYR A 489 -16.36 -6.91 -21.24
CA TYR A 489 -15.22 -7.48 -21.95
C TYR A 489 -15.59 -8.81 -22.61
N SER A 490 -16.43 -9.61 -21.95
CA SER A 490 -16.83 -10.91 -22.46
C SER A 490 -17.64 -10.82 -23.76
N TYR A 491 -18.51 -9.82 -23.89
CA TYR A 491 -19.39 -9.62 -25.05
C TYR A 491 -18.72 -8.85 -26.20
N THR A 492 -17.93 -7.82 -25.88
CA THR A 492 -17.33 -6.95 -26.91
C THR A 492 -16.04 -7.52 -27.51
N GLY A 493 -15.29 -8.31 -26.75
CA GLY A 493 -13.92 -8.70 -27.12
C GLY A 493 -12.92 -7.53 -27.14
N ILE A 494 -13.29 -6.35 -26.63
CA ILE A 494 -12.48 -5.13 -26.71
C ILE A 494 -11.65 -4.97 -25.42
N ASN A 495 -10.37 -5.35 -25.48
CA ASN A 495 -9.43 -5.28 -24.37
C ASN A 495 -8.87 -3.86 -24.15
N LYS A 496 -9.75 -2.92 -23.78
CA LYS A 496 -9.45 -1.49 -23.52
C LYS A 496 -9.84 -1.03 -22.13
N SER A 497 -9.11 -0.06 -21.60
CA SER A 497 -9.44 0.54 -20.31
C SER A 497 -10.75 1.33 -20.30
N GLN A 498 -11.46 1.25 -19.17
CA GLN A 498 -12.58 2.12 -18.79
C GLN A 498 -12.35 2.66 -17.38
N THR A 499 -12.86 3.86 -17.10
CA THR A 499 -12.78 4.50 -15.78
C THR A 499 -14.20 4.81 -15.31
N LEU A 500 -14.60 4.16 -14.23
CA LEU A 500 -15.95 4.23 -13.69
C LEU A 500 -16.02 5.29 -12.58
N PHE A 501 -16.89 6.28 -12.77
CA PHE A 501 -17.32 7.23 -11.76
C PHE A 501 -18.61 6.69 -11.13
N VAL A 502 -18.59 6.49 -9.81
CA VAL A 502 -19.65 5.76 -9.08
C VAL A 502 -19.87 6.37 -7.72
N SER A 503 -21.10 6.76 -7.40
CA SER A 503 -21.54 7.08 -6.04
C SER A 503 -22.41 5.96 -5.46
N SER A 504 -22.98 6.21 -4.27
CA SER A 504 -23.97 5.37 -3.62
C SER A 504 -25.13 4.94 -4.54
N THR A 505 -25.47 5.72 -5.58
CA THR A 505 -26.55 5.39 -6.51
C THR A 505 -26.15 4.40 -7.62
N GLY A 506 -24.85 4.26 -7.92
CA GLY A 506 -24.30 3.35 -8.92
C GLY A 506 -23.80 2.02 -8.35
N HIS A 507 -23.76 1.86 -7.02
CA HIS A 507 -23.22 0.65 -6.36
C HIS A 507 -23.87 -0.65 -6.83
N ASP A 508 -25.20 -0.69 -6.95
CA ASP A 508 -25.91 -1.92 -7.36
C ASP A 508 -25.62 -2.29 -8.82
N ALA A 509 -25.55 -1.29 -9.70
CA ALA A 509 -25.15 -1.48 -11.09
C ALA A 509 -23.71 -2.03 -11.21
N LEU A 510 -22.77 -1.50 -10.41
CA LEU A 510 -21.40 -2.01 -10.38
C LEU A 510 -21.34 -3.45 -9.84
N VAL A 511 -22.07 -3.78 -8.78
CA VAL A 511 -22.09 -5.15 -8.21
C VAL A 511 -22.76 -6.14 -9.16
N ALA A 512 -23.88 -5.78 -9.79
CA ALA A 512 -24.49 -6.57 -10.86
C ALA A 512 -23.51 -6.84 -12.01
N LYS A 513 -22.74 -5.82 -12.43
CA LYS A 513 -21.72 -6.01 -13.47
C LYS A 513 -20.56 -6.89 -13.02
N MET A 514 -20.12 -6.80 -11.77
CA MET A 514 -19.13 -7.73 -11.20
C MET A 514 -19.65 -9.18 -11.13
N HIS A 515 -20.96 -9.42 -11.05
CA HIS A 515 -21.49 -10.78 -11.20
C HIS A 515 -21.28 -11.34 -12.60
N GLN A 516 -21.55 -10.55 -13.63
CA GLN A 516 -21.42 -10.96 -15.04
C GLN A 516 -19.95 -11.03 -15.52
N GLU A 517 -19.13 -10.05 -15.16
CA GLU A 517 -17.88 -9.72 -15.87
C GLU A 517 -16.59 -10.00 -15.07
N ASP A 518 -16.64 -10.59 -13.87
CA ASP A 518 -15.48 -10.89 -12.98
C ASP A 518 -14.49 -11.91 -13.57
N SER A 519 -13.82 -11.42 -14.60
CA SER A 519 -12.78 -12.00 -15.42
C SER A 519 -11.47 -11.28 -15.13
N TYR A 520 -10.35 -11.82 -15.63
CA TYR A 520 -9.09 -11.08 -15.53
C TYR A 520 -9.16 -9.74 -16.27
N LEU A 521 -9.76 -9.71 -17.47
CA LEU A 521 -9.86 -8.52 -18.31
C LEU A 521 -10.60 -7.38 -17.61
N PHE A 522 -11.78 -7.64 -17.04
CA PHE A 522 -12.52 -6.62 -16.28
C PHE A 522 -11.72 -6.10 -15.08
N ARG A 523 -11.12 -7.01 -14.29
CA ARG A 523 -10.31 -6.66 -13.10
C ARG A 523 -9.03 -5.88 -13.44
N TYR A 524 -8.53 -5.95 -14.67
CA TYR A 524 -7.27 -5.35 -15.11
C TYR A 524 -7.45 -4.06 -15.91
N TRP A 525 -8.55 -3.94 -16.66
CA TRP A 525 -8.84 -2.80 -17.53
C TRP A 525 -9.81 -1.78 -16.92
N THR A 526 -10.57 -2.15 -15.88
CA THR A 526 -11.52 -1.26 -15.20
C THR A 526 -10.86 -0.53 -14.03
N THR A 527 -10.91 0.80 -14.03
CA THR A 527 -10.51 1.65 -12.89
C THR A 527 -11.75 2.17 -12.18
N LEU A 528 -11.83 2.08 -10.85
CA LEU A 528 -12.92 2.65 -10.07
C LEU A 528 -12.50 3.96 -9.40
N ILE A 529 -13.22 5.04 -9.68
CA ILE A 529 -13.14 6.34 -9.00
C ILE A 529 -14.45 6.54 -8.22
N PRO A 530 -14.48 6.16 -6.93
CA PRO A 530 -15.66 6.35 -6.10
C PRO A 530 -15.88 7.83 -5.76
N ASP A 531 -17.15 8.23 -5.69
CA ASP A 531 -17.53 9.60 -5.41
C ASP A 531 -17.25 10.01 -3.96
N GLY A 532 -16.83 11.27 -3.78
CA GLY A 532 -16.47 11.82 -2.48
C GLY A 532 -15.29 11.14 -1.76
N VAL A 533 -14.45 10.36 -2.46
CA VAL A 533 -13.23 9.76 -1.90
C VAL A 533 -11.99 10.29 -2.64
N ASP A 534 -11.20 11.11 -1.95
CA ASP A 534 -9.93 11.60 -2.48
C ASP A 534 -8.92 10.44 -2.68
N TYR A 535 -7.92 10.68 -3.52
CA TYR A 535 -6.93 9.67 -3.84
C TYR A 535 -6.10 9.22 -2.61
N GLY A 536 -5.83 10.09 -1.64
CA GLY A 536 -5.09 9.75 -0.41
C GLY A 536 -5.84 8.76 0.46
N THR A 537 -7.12 9.03 0.70
CA THR A 537 -8.03 8.12 1.43
C THR A 537 -8.24 6.81 0.68
N HIS A 538 -8.45 6.86 -0.64
CA HIS A 538 -8.58 5.66 -1.48
C HIS A 538 -7.32 4.79 -1.43
N SER A 539 -6.13 5.39 -1.54
CA SER A 539 -4.85 4.70 -1.43
C SER A 539 -4.64 4.07 -0.06
N TYR A 540 -5.07 4.74 1.02
CA TYR A 540 -5.05 4.15 2.36
C TYR A 540 -5.92 2.89 2.45
N VAL A 541 -7.19 2.97 2.02
CA VAL A 541 -8.11 1.82 2.02
C VAL A 541 -7.55 0.63 1.24
N VAL A 542 -7.08 0.89 0.02
CA VAL A 542 -6.53 -0.15 -0.87
C VAL A 542 -5.30 -0.83 -0.27
N ASN A 543 -4.36 -0.05 0.25
CA ASN A 543 -3.07 -0.58 0.71
C ASN A 543 -3.10 -1.12 2.15
N ASN A 544 -4.05 -0.70 3.00
CA ASN A 544 -4.04 -0.99 4.43
C ASN A 544 -5.25 -1.77 4.96
N ILE A 545 -6.41 -1.69 4.29
CA ILE A 545 -7.66 -2.33 4.73
C ILE A 545 -8.00 -3.55 3.87
N ASN A 546 -7.85 -3.46 2.54
CA ASN A 546 -8.29 -4.54 1.64
C ASN A 546 -7.64 -5.90 1.93
N TYR A 547 -6.34 -5.95 2.27
CA TYR A 547 -5.69 -7.23 2.60
C TYR A 547 -6.20 -7.81 3.93
N LYS A 548 -6.56 -6.96 4.90
CA LYS A 548 -7.14 -7.36 6.19
C LYS A 548 -8.54 -7.93 6.01
N ILE A 549 -9.38 -7.26 5.21
CA ILE A 549 -10.72 -7.76 4.83
C ILE A 549 -10.58 -9.12 4.11
N LYS A 550 -9.72 -9.24 3.09
CA LYS A 550 -9.45 -10.54 2.43
C LYS A 550 -8.99 -11.61 3.42
N SER A 551 -8.23 -11.24 4.46
CA SER A 551 -7.79 -12.16 5.52
C SER A 551 -8.97 -12.65 6.36
N CYS A 552 -9.86 -11.75 6.79
CA CYS A 552 -11.06 -12.08 7.55
C CYS A 552 -12.01 -12.98 6.76
N LEU A 553 -12.28 -12.64 5.49
CA LEU A 553 -13.10 -13.47 4.59
C LEU A 553 -12.54 -14.89 4.46
N ARG A 554 -11.21 -15.06 4.26
CA ARG A 554 -10.58 -16.40 4.26
C ARG A 554 -10.71 -17.14 5.60
N LYS A 555 -10.61 -16.43 6.74
CA LYS A 555 -10.79 -17.03 8.07
C LYS A 555 -12.24 -17.54 8.24
N ILE A 556 -13.23 -16.78 7.78
CA ILE A 556 -14.67 -17.12 7.80
C ILE A 556 -14.98 -18.30 6.86
N GLU A 557 -14.43 -18.29 5.64
CA GLU A 557 -14.60 -19.37 4.64
C GLU A 557 -13.87 -20.67 5.03
N SER A 558 -12.95 -20.64 6.00
CA SER A 558 -12.14 -21.79 6.39
C SER A 558 -12.94 -22.78 7.24
N PRO A 559 -12.95 -24.10 6.91
CA PRO A 559 -13.75 -25.10 7.63
C PRO A 559 -13.56 -25.16 9.15
N LYS A 560 -12.40 -24.73 9.67
CA LYS A 560 -12.11 -24.69 11.12
C LYS A 560 -13.00 -23.73 11.91
N ALA A 561 -13.54 -22.67 11.30
CA ALA A 561 -14.45 -21.74 11.98
C ALA A 561 -15.80 -22.40 12.36
N SER A 562 -16.24 -23.41 11.60
CA SER A 562 -17.52 -24.11 11.83
C SER A 562 -17.57 -25.02 13.07
N VAL A 563 -16.42 -25.29 13.70
CA VAL A 563 -16.31 -26.18 14.86
C VAL A 563 -16.35 -25.42 16.19
N ALA A 564 -16.02 -24.12 16.18
CA ALA A 564 -15.95 -23.30 17.40
C ALA A 564 -17.32 -22.82 17.93
N SER A 565 -18.40 -22.93 17.15
CA SER A 565 -19.70 -22.32 17.45
C SER A 565 -20.78 -23.28 17.98
N LYS A 566 -20.45 -24.53 18.30
CA LYS A 566 -21.41 -25.44 18.97
C LYS A 566 -21.41 -25.19 20.48
N PRO A 567 -22.52 -24.75 21.10
CA PRO A 567 -22.60 -24.63 22.55
C PRO A 567 -22.46 -26.01 23.19
N SER A 568 -21.63 -26.10 24.22
CA SER A 568 -21.51 -27.32 25.03
C SER A 568 -22.86 -27.61 25.70
N PRO A 569 -23.39 -28.84 25.64
CA PRO A 569 -24.66 -29.16 26.28
C PRO A 569 -24.53 -28.97 27.79
N SER A 570 -25.48 -28.21 28.36
CA SER A 570 -25.54 -27.89 29.78
C SER A 570 -25.57 -29.16 30.63
N LYS A 571 -24.58 -29.35 31.50
CA LYS A 571 -24.68 -30.33 32.58
C LYS A 571 -25.73 -29.86 33.59
N SER A 572 -26.91 -30.47 33.57
CA SER A 572 -27.86 -30.37 34.66
C SER A 572 -27.27 -31.04 35.92
N ALA A 573 -27.51 -30.42 37.08
CA ALA A 573 -27.14 -30.97 38.37
C ALA A 573 -28.32 -31.75 38.98
N GLY A 574 -28.00 -32.76 39.82
CA GLY A 574 -28.97 -33.63 40.50
C GLY A 574 -28.96 -35.06 39.95
N ALA A 575 -28.85 -36.13 40.75
CA ALA A 575 -28.81 -36.20 42.21
C ALA A 575 -27.93 -37.35 42.74
N THR A 576 -27.56 -37.24 44.00
CA THR A 576 -26.90 -38.24 44.86
C THR A 576 -27.74 -39.50 45.08
N SER A 577 -27.09 -40.67 45.29
CA SER A 577 -27.31 -41.52 46.49
C SER A 577 -26.71 -42.96 46.39
N TYR A 578 -25.84 -43.31 47.35
CA TYR A 578 -25.62 -44.63 48.00
C TYR A 578 -25.42 -45.95 47.21
N ALA A 579 -24.16 -46.42 47.25
CA ALA A 579 -23.65 -47.53 48.10
C ALA A 579 -23.74 -49.03 47.73
N MET A 580 -22.63 -49.70 48.09
CA MET A 580 -22.37 -51.12 48.44
C MET A 580 -22.34 -52.23 47.38
N SER A 581 -21.12 -52.77 47.24
CA SER A 581 -20.76 -54.19 47.43
C SER A 581 -21.44 -55.29 46.59
N SER A 582 -20.72 -55.76 45.56
CA SER A 582 -20.25 -57.16 45.44
C SER A 582 -19.20 -57.26 44.33
#